data_AF-A0A2R7M0M2-F1
#
_entry.id   AF-A0A2R7M0M2-F1
#
_cell.length_a   1.000
_cell.length_b   1.000
_cell.length_c   1.000
_cell.angle_alpha   90.00
_cell.angle_beta   90.00
_cell.angle_gamma   90.00
#
_symmetry.space_group_name_H-M   'P 1'
#
loop_
_entity.id
_entity.type
_entity.pdbx_description
1 polymer ?
#
loop_
_entity_poly.entity_id
_entity_poly.type
_entity_poly.pdbx_seq_one_letter_code
_entity_poly.pdbx_strand_id
1 'polypeptide(L)'
;ESGGSGVVGAKAVITPSAAGGLTVTVRLSPEGVEPGGREVAATTLSRVLEVTADNAADIRATSLYLYAEDQAGDDLSFRDAATDLALQESLNGDSLTLVAEEWTSFAER
;
A
#
# COMPACT_ATOMS: atom_id res chain seq x y z
N GLU A 1 12.04 21.07 3.29
CA GLU A 1 12.87 19.98 3.82
C GLU A 1 12.11 18.69 3.57
N SER A 2 12.61 17.84 2.66
CA SER A 2 11.92 16.63 2.23
C SER A 2 11.95 15.59 3.33
N GLY A 3 10.91 15.54 4.16
CA GLY A 3 10.57 14.32 4.90
C GLY A 3 10.23 13.25 3.87
N GLY A 4 11.20 12.38 3.58
CA GLY A 4 11.05 11.32 2.60
C GLY A 4 9.82 10.48 2.89
N SER A 5 9.20 9.89 1.86
CA SER A 5 7.97 9.11 2.01
C SER A 5 8.11 7.84 2.88
N GLY A 6 9.26 7.62 3.51
CA GLY A 6 9.60 6.36 4.18
C GLY A 6 9.87 5.20 3.21
N VAL A 7 9.37 5.26 1.97
CA VAL A 7 9.58 4.25 0.93
C VAL A 7 10.98 4.36 0.32
N VAL A 8 11.75 3.27 0.34
CA VAL A 8 13.09 3.16 -0.27
C VAL A 8 13.11 2.29 -1.52
N GLY A 9 12.02 1.56 -1.79
CA GLY A 9 11.84 0.81 -3.03
C GLY A 9 10.39 0.37 -3.19
N ALA A 10 9.99 0.11 -4.43
CA ALA A 10 8.69 -0.48 -4.74
C ALA A 10 8.83 -1.45 -5.91
N LYS A 11 8.15 -2.59 -5.82
CA LYS A 11 8.02 -3.58 -6.88
C LYS A 11 6.56 -3.72 -7.24
N ALA A 12 6.22 -3.42 -8.49
CA ALA A 12 4.89 -3.61 -9.03
C ALA A 12 4.87 -4.79 -10.00
N VAL A 13 3.85 -5.64 -9.88
CA VAL A 13 3.59 -6.77 -10.77
C VAL A 13 2.13 -6.69 -11.21
N ILE A 14 1.91 -6.70 -12.52
CA ILE A 14 0.57 -6.87 -13.08
C ILE A 14 0.26 -8.35 -12.98
N THR A 15 -0.70 -8.69 -12.12
CA THR A 15 -1.11 -10.08 -11.89
C THR A 15 -2.13 -10.45 -12.97
N PRO A 16 -1.82 -11.42 -13.85
CA PRO A 16 -2.76 -11.88 -14.87
C PRO A 16 -3.86 -12.70 -14.20
N SER A 17 -4.84 -12.02 -13.63
CA SER A 17 -6.10 -12.59 -13.15
C SER A 17 -7.20 -12.30 -14.17
N ALA A 18 -8.29 -13.09 -14.15
CA ALA A 18 -9.43 -12.88 -15.06
C ALA A 18 -10.09 -11.49 -14.91
N ALA A 19 -9.84 -10.80 -13.80
CA ALA A 19 -10.32 -9.45 -13.53
C ALA A 19 -9.25 -8.35 -13.74
N GLY A 20 -7.96 -8.69 -13.76
CA GLY A 20 -6.85 -7.72 -13.83
C GLY A 20 -6.51 -7.15 -12.46
N GLY A 21 -5.33 -7.50 -11.92
CA GLY A 21 -4.89 -7.04 -10.61
C GLY A 21 -3.53 -6.36 -10.66
N LEU A 22 -3.33 -5.35 -9.81
CA LEU A 22 -2.03 -4.76 -9.56
C LEU A 22 -1.55 -5.22 -8.19
N THR A 23 -0.40 -5.89 -8.13
CA THR A 23 0.26 -6.24 -6.87
C THR A 23 1.47 -5.34 -6.68
N VAL A 24 1.54 -4.66 -5.55
CA VAL A 24 2.66 -3.77 -5.19
C VAL A 24 3.24 -4.20 -3.85
N THR A 25 4.54 -4.41 -3.83
CA THR A 25 5.32 -4.58 -2.60
C THR A 25 6.18 -3.35 -2.39
N VAL A 26 5.99 -2.64 -1.29
CA VAL A 26 6.80 -1.46 -0.92
C VAL A 26 7.83 -1.83 0.13
N ARG A 27 9.08 -1.43 -0.09
CA ARG A 27 10.16 -1.56 0.88
C ARG A 27 10.33 -0.24 1.62
N LEU A 28 10.26 -0.29 2.95
CA LEU A 28 10.25 0.89 3.81
C LEU A 28 11.55 1.02 4.61
N SER A 29 12.02 2.26 4.74
CA SER A 29 12.97 2.71 5.75
C SER A 29 12.27 2.88 7.11
N PRO A 30 13.03 3.00 8.21
CA PRO A 30 12.47 3.23 9.55
C PRO A 30 11.56 4.45 9.65
N GLU A 31 11.74 5.46 8.78
CA GLU A 31 10.89 6.66 8.74
C GLU A 31 9.47 6.37 8.24
N GLY A 32 9.28 5.25 7.52
CA GLY A 32 7.98 4.83 7.00
C GLY A 32 7.18 3.92 7.92
N VAL A 33 7.73 3.57 9.07
CA VAL A 33 7.24 2.54 10.00
C VAL A 33 6.96 3.17 11.36
N GLU A 34 5.89 2.75 12.03
CA GLU A 34 5.55 3.19 13.38
C GLU A 34 6.63 2.79 14.40
N PRO A 35 6.74 3.54 15.52
CA PRO A 35 7.63 3.19 16.62
C PRO A 35 7.26 1.81 17.20
N GLY A 36 8.08 0.81 16.91
CA GLY A 36 7.79 -0.60 17.18
C GLY A 36 8.24 -1.52 16.03
N GLY A 37 8.42 -0.95 14.83
CA GLY A 37 9.16 -1.57 13.73
C GLY A 37 8.39 -2.63 12.94
N ARG A 38 7.09 -2.83 13.22
CA ARG A 38 6.27 -3.84 12.53
C ARG A 38 5.05 -3.28 11.81
N GLU A 39 4.61 -2.09 12.16
CA GLU A 39 3.41 -1.47 11.58
C GLU A 39 3.83 -0.35 10.64
N VAL A 40 3.25 -0.29 9.45
CA VAL A 40 3.45 0.82 8.53
C VAL A 40 2.81 2.08 9.12
N ALA A 41 3.46 3.23 9.00
CA ALA A 41 2.85 4.50 9.42
C ALA A 41 1.65 4.86 8.52
N ALA A 42 0.55 5.36 9.11
CA ALA A 42 -0.65 5.73 8.36
C ALA A 42 -0.37 6.75 7.25
N THR A 43 0.52 7.71 7.51
CA THR A 43 0.96 8.71 6.53
C THR A 43 1.70 8.08 5.34
N THR A 44 2.49 7.03 5.59
CA THR A 44 3.19 6.27 4.55
C THR A 44 2.19 5.50 3.70
N LEU A 45 1.26 4.79 4.33
CA LEU A 45 0.22 4.05 3.63
C LEU A 45 -0.63 4.97 2.75
N SER A 46 -1.04 6.15 3.25
CA SER A 46 -1.79 7.13 2.45
C SER A 46 -1.06 7.49 1.16
N ARG A 47 0.24 7.83 1.24
CA ARG A 47 1.04 8.18 0.06
C ARG A 47 1.21 7.01 -0.91
N VAL A 48 1.40 5.81 -0.38
CA VAL A 48 1.46 4.59 -1.20
C VAL A 48 0.14 4.38 -1.93
N LEU A 49 -0.99 4.55 -1.25
CA LEU A 49 -2.32 4.44 -1.85
C LEU A 49 -2.55 5.49 -2.94
N GLU A 50 -2.20 6.76 -2.72
CA GLU A 50 -2.31 7.82 -3.74
C GLU A 50 -1.58 7.44 -5.04
N VAL A 51 -0.32 7.00 -4.93
CA VAL A 51 0.48 6.61 -6.10
C VAL A 51 -0.04 5.33 -6.74
N THR A 52 -0.35 4.31 -5.94
CA THR A 52 -0.75 2.99 -6.48
C THR A 52 -2.17 2.99 -7.03
N ALA A 53 -3.06 3.83 -6.51
CA ALA A 53 -4.40 4.06 -7.04
C ALA A 53 -4.35 4.72 -8.43
N ASP A 54 -3.53 5.75 -8.62
CA ASP A 54 -3.31 6.38 -9.93
C ASP A 54 -2.79 5.37 -10.97
N ASN A 55 -1.79 4.57 -10.61
CA ASN A 55 -1.25 3.53 -11.48
C ASN A 55 -2.26 2.40 -11.76
N ALA A 56 -3.06 2.00 -10.77
CA ALA A 56 -4.13 1.02 -10.92
C ALA A 56 -5.22 1.52 -11.90
N ALA A 57 -5.55 2.81 -11.84
CA ALA A 57 -6.50 3.45 -12.76
C ALA A 57 -5.98 3.47 -14.20
N ASP A 58 -4.72 3.86 -14.41
CA ASP A 58 -4.11 3.95 -15.75
C ASP A 58 -4.16 2.61 -16.49
N ILE A 59 -3.83 1.53 -15.80
CA ILE A 59 -3.84 0.17 -16.37
C ILE A 59 -5.21 -0.53 -16.29
N ARG A 60 -6.22 0.15 -15.73
CA ARG A 60 -7.59 -0.38 -15.52
C ARG A 60 -7.60 -1.68 -14.71
N ALA A 61 -6.79 -1.76 -13.66
CA ALA A 61 -6.84 -2.86 -12.71
C ALA A 61 -8.19 -2.86 -11.97
N THR A 62 -8.76 -4.02 -11.69
CA THR A 62 -9.98 -4.13 -10.87
C THR A 62 -9.69 -4.31 -9.39
N SER A 63 -8.45 -4.66 -9.06
CA SER A 63 -8.02 -4.96 -7.69
C SER A 63 -6.57 -4.52 -7.47
N LEU A 64 -6.31 -3.97 -6.30
CA LEU A 64 -4.99 -3.55 -5.83
C LEU A 64 -4.61 -4.38 -4.61
N TYR A 65 -3.45 -5.02 -4.66
CA TYR A 65 -2.88 -5.81 -3.56
C TYR A 65 -1.61 -5.12 -3.08
N LEU A 66 -1.60 -4.68 -1.82
CA LEU A 66 -0.47 -3.98 -1.22
C LEU A 66 0.19 -4.84 -0.15
N TYR A 67 1.51 -4.93 -0.25
CA TYR A 67 2.40 -5.56 0.72
C TYR A 67 3.47 -4.55 1.13
N ALA A 68 3.94 -4.63 2.36
CA ALA A 68 5.07 -3.85 2.83
C ALA A 68 6.13 -4.76 3.43
N GLU A 69 7.39 -4.42 3.19
CA GLU A 69 8.56 -5.07 3.79
C GLU A 69 9.50 -4.00 4.34
N ASP A 70 10.26 -4.34 5.38
CA ASP A 70 11.34 -3.49 5.86
C ASP A 70 12.60 -3.63 4.98
N GLN A 71 13.69 -2.96 5.37
CA GLN A 71 14.94 -3.05 4.61
C GLN A 71 15.62 -4.43 4.65
N ALA A 72 15.32 -5.26 5.65
CA ALA A 72 15.80 -6.64 5.75
C ALA A 72 14.95 -7.59 4.90
N GLY A 73 13.76 -7.17 4.47
CA GLY A 73 12.80 -7.97 3.70
C GLY A 73 11.80 -8.69 4.59
N ASP A 74 11.68 -8.30 5.86
CA ASP A 74 10.67 -8.81 6.78
C ASP A 74 9.33 -8.12 6.52
N ASP A 75 8.24 -8.88 6.49
CA ASP A 75 6.89 -8.36 6.25
C ASP A 75 6.45 -7.37 7.35
N LEU A 76 5.88 -6.26 6.91
CA LEU A 76 5.26 -5.23 7.75
C LEU A 76 3.74 -5.31 7.65
N SER A 77 3.07 -4.96 8.73
CA SER A 77 1.62 -4.96 8.84
C SER A 77 1.02 -3.59 8.56
N PHE A 78 -0.12 -3.59 7.88
CA PHE A 78 -0.95 -2.42 7.64
C PHE A 78 -2.09 -2.25 8.66
N ARG A 79 -2.19 -3.07 9.71
CA ARG A 79 -3.38 -3.12 10.58
C ARG A 79 -3.72 -1.78 11.22
N ASP A 80 -2.73 -1.14 11.83
CA ASP A 80 -2.95 0.12 12.52
C ASP A 80 -3.19 1.25 11.50
N ALA A 81 -2.38 1.30 10.44
CA ALA A 81 -2.55 2.28 9.36
C ALA A 81 -3.91 2.16 8.63
N ALA A 82 -4.37 0.94 8.35
CA ALA A 82 -5.66 0.68 7.75
C ALA A 82 -6.80 1.07 8.69
N THR A 83 -6.62 0.92 10.01
CA THR A 83 -7.58 1.42 11.01
C THR A 83 -7.69 2.94 10.96
N ASP A 84 -6.57 3.65 10.95
CA ASP A 84 -6.55 5.12 10.88
C ASP A 84 -7.14 5.67 9.57
N LEU A 85 -7.00 4.93 8.47
CA LEU A 85 -7.55 5.29 7.16
C LEU A 85 -8.96 4.73 6.89
N ALA A 86 -9.58 4.06 7.87
CA ALA A 86 -10.88 3.40 7.73
C ALA A 86 -10.95 2.34 6.59
N LEU A 87 -9.86 1.61 6.38
CA LEU A 87 -9.67 0.53 5.39
C LEU A 87 -9.64 -0.87 6.04
N GLN A 88 -10.21 -1.00 7.24
CA GLN A 88 -10.13 -2.25 8.01
C GLN A 88 -10.80 -3.43 7.30
N GLU A 89 -11.85 -3.17 6.53
CA GLU A 89 -12.58 -4.19 5.76
C GLU A 89 -11.75 -4.72 4.57
N SER A 90 -10.77 -3.94 4.12
CA SER A 90 -9.86 -4.27 3.02
C SER A 90 -8.60 -5.03 3.49
N LEU A 91 -8.44 -5.25 4.81
CA LEU A 91 -7.31 -6.00 5.37
C LEU A 91 -7.40 -7.50 5.05
N ASN A 92 -6.29 -8.06 4.61
CA ASN A 92 -6.10 -9.48 4.43
C ASN A 92 -4.84 -9.92 5.18
N GLY A 93 -5.01 -10.28 6.46
CA GLY A 93 -3.90 -10.51 7.38
C GLY A 93 -3.14 -9.20 7.65
N ASP A 94 -1.86 -9.17 7.29
CA ASP A 94 -0.98 -8.01 7.41
C ASP A 94 -0.95 -7.15 6.11
N SER A 95 -1.60 -7.63 5.04
CA SER A 95 -1.65 -6.99 3.72
C SER A 95 -2.98 -6.26 3.47
N LEU A 96 -3.03 -5.41 2.44
CA LEU A 96 -4.25 -4.72 2.00
C LEU A 96 -4.68 -5.21 0.62
N THR A 97 -5.98 -5.47 0.45
CA THR A 97 -6.60 -5.81 -0.83
C THR A 97 -7.79 -4.90 -1.07
N LEU A 98 -7.67 -4.00 -2.04
CA LEU A 98 -8.71 -3.02 -2.38
C LEU A 98 -9.34 -3.35 -3.73
N VAL A 99 -10.66 -3.27 -3.83
CA VAL A 99 -11.34 -3.26 -5.14
C VAL A 99 -11.36 -1.85 -5.73
N ALA A 100 -11.66 -1.73 -7.04
CA ALA A 100 -11.73 -0.44 -7.73
C ALA A 100 -12.53 0.63 -6.99
N GLU A 101 -13.70 0.26 -6.46
CA GLU A 101 -14.57 1.19 -5.71
C GLU A 101 -13.89 1.76 -4.45
N GLU A 102 -12.97 1.02 -3.83
CA GLU A 102 -12.29 1.42 -2.60
C GLU A 102 -11.07 2.30 -2.86
N TRP A 103 -10.25 1.96 -3.87
CA TRP A 103 -9.02 2.72 -4.14
C TRP A 103 -9.24 3.96 -5.01
N THR A 104 -10.35 4.07 -5.75
CA THR A 104 -10.60 5.22 -6.66
C THR A 104 -10.60 6.56 -5.91
N SER A 105 -11.09 6.61 -4.67
CA SER A 105 -11.07 7.81 -3.81
C SER A 105 -9.66 8.36 -3.52
N PHE A 106 -8.63 7.52 -3.69
CA PHE A 106 -7.22 7.91 -3.56
C PHE A 106 -6.60 8.35 -4.89
N ALA A 107 -7.17 7.95 -6.04
CA ALA A 107 -6.72 8.40 -7.37
C ALA A 107 -7.26 9.80 -7.73
N GLU A 108 -8.39 10.21 -7.13
CA GLU A 108 -9.03 11.51 -7.41
C GLU A 108 -8.55 12.66 -6.51
N ARG A 109 -7.51 12.44 -5.70
CA ARG A 109 -7.00 13.39 -4.69
C ARG A 109 -5.88 14.31 -5.16
#